data_AF-A0A060CJP6-F1
#
_entry.id   AF-A0A060CJP6-F1
#
_cell.length_a   1.000
_cell.length_b   1.000
_cell.length_c   1.000
_cell.angle_alpha   90.00
_cell.angle_beta   90.00
_cell.angle_gamma   90.00
#
_symmetry.space_group_name_H-M   'P 1'
#
loop_
_entity.id
_entity.type
_entity.pdbx_description
1 polymer ?
#
loop_
_entity_poly.entity_id
_entity_poly.type
_entity_poly.pdbx_seq_one_letter_code
_entity_poly.pdbx_strand_id
1 'polypeptide(L)'
;MPAGTVNRTGQDGFFPNGNFTFSDNFASKNLDYRWIGVRGPREDFIAVNPKGGLQIIPFAVNIKEMKPTSTLFYRQQHKKFTATTTVNFHPKNEKELVGLTCYQSEKL
;
A
#
# COMPACT_ATOMS: atom_id res chain seq x y z
N MET A 1 -3.02 12.78 -26.11
CA MET A 1 -1.77 13.30 -25.52
C MET A 1 -1.34 14.53 -26.32
N PRO A 2 -0.74 15.55 -25.69
CA PRO A 2 -0.24 16.72 -26.41
C PRO A 2 0.81 16.34 -27.46
N ALA A 3 0.88 17.09 -28.56
CA ALA A 3 1.91 16.90 -29.57
C ALA A 3 3.32 17.05 -28.95
N GLY A 4 4.24 16.12 -29.27
CA GLY A 4 5.61 16.12 -28.75
C GLY A 4 5.83 15.35 -27.44
N THR A 5 4.80 14.69 -26.89
CA THR A 5 4.94 13.85 -25.69
C THR A 5 4.93 12.36 -26.03
N VAL A 6 5.86 11.60 -25.43
CA VAL A 6 5.93 10.13 -25.54
C VAL A 6 5.46 9.53 -24.22
N ASN A 7 4.52 8.58 -24.28
CA ASN A 7 4.04 7.89 -23.09
C ASN A 7 5.03 6.79 -22.69
N ARG A 8 5.68 6.96 -21.53
CA ARG A 8 6.55 5.95 -20.90
C ARG A 8 5.93 5.33 -19.65
N THR A 9 4.61 5.45 -19.48
CA THR A 9 3.86 4.88 -18.34
C THR A 9 4.22 3.41 -18.14
N GLY A 10 4.74 3.07 -16.96
CA GLY A 10 5.12 1.70 -16.60
C GLY A 10 6.43 1.21 -17.22
N GLN A 11 7.19 2.06 -17.90
CA GLN A 11 8.53 1.77 -18.43
C GLN A 11 9.59 2.56 -17.65
N ASP A 12 10.80 2.03 -17.53
CA ASP A 12 11.97 2.74 -16.96
C ASP A 12 11.73 3.37 -15.58
N GLY A 13 10.85 2.78 -14.76
CA GLY A 13 10.49 3.31 -13.44
C GLY A 13 9.53 4.52 -13.45
N PHE A 14 9.01 4.91 -14.61
CA PHE A 14 7.99 5.96 -14.70
C PHE A 14 6.65 5.47 -14.16
N PHE A 15 6.11 6.24 -13.22
CA PHE A 15 4.78 6.02 -12.68
C PHE A 15 3.71 6.10 -13.77
N PRO A 16 2.66 5.27 -13.66
CA PRO A 16 1.55 5.39 -14.57
C PRO A 16 0.84 6.73 -14.42
N ASN A 17 0.51 7.35 -15.55
CA ASN A 17 -0.21 8.62 -15.61
C ASN A 17 -1.53 8.45 -16.39
N GLY A 18 -2.53 9.29 -16.13
CA GLY A 18 -3.85 9.20 -16.72
C GLY A 18 -4.69 8.11 -16.04
N ASN A 19 -5.52 7.41 -16.82
CA ASN A 19 -6.27 6.26 -16.31
C ASN A 19 -5.37 5.02 -16.32
N PHE A 20 -5.19 4.40 -15.17
CA PHE A 20 -4.34 3.22 -15.05
C PHE A 20 -4.93 2.18 -14.11
N THR A 21 -4.47 0.94 -14.30
CA THR A 21 -4.62 -0.16 -13.37
C THR A 21 -3.22 -0.65 -13.02
N PHE A 22 -3.00 -1.02 -11.77
CA PHE A 22 -1.81 -1.75 -11.38
C PHE A 22 -2.20 -2.88 -10.42
N SER A 23 -1.39 -3.92 -10.41
CA SER A 23 -1.45 -5.02 -9.45
C SER A 23 -0.05 -5.23 -8.91
N ASP A 24 0.05 -5.43 -7.60
CA ASP A 24 1.30 -5.76 -6.93
C ASP A 24 1.11 -7.11 -6.22
N ASN A 25 1.81 -8.12 -6.71
CA ASN A 25 1.82 -9.45 -6.11
C ASN A 25 2.93 -9.61 -5.06
N PHE A 26 3.70 -8.54 -4.81
CA PHE A 26 4.82 -8.50 -3.88
C PHE A 26 5.88 -9.58 -4.15
N ALA A 27 6.12 -9.94 -5.42
CA ALA A 27 7.17 -10.89 -5.80
C ALA A 27 8.56 -10.25 -5.98
N SER A 28 8.62 -8.91 -6.06
CA SER A 28 9.89 -8.17 -6.17
C SER A 28 10.69 -8.26 -4.88
N LYS A 29 12.02 -8.39 -4.99
CA LYS A 29 12.92 -8.43 -3.81
C LYS A 29 12.75 -7.21 -2.90
N ASN A 30 12.58 -6.04 -3.51
CA ASN A 30 12.35 -4.79 -2.80
C ASN A 30 10.89 -4.35 -3.00
N LEU A 31 10.27 -3.86 -1.93
CA LEU A 31 8.94 -3.28 -2.01
C LEU A 31 8.97 -2.01 -2.87
N ASP A 32 8.05 -1.92 -3.83
CA ASP A 32 7.92 -0.77 -4.72
C ASP A 32 7.80 0.55 -3.91
N TYR A 33 8.50 1.59 -4.36
CA TYR A 33 8.56 2.89 -3.66
C TYR A 33 7.23 3.62 -3.59
N ARG A 34 6.20 3.18 -4.33
CA ARG A 34 4.84 3.71 -4.26
C ARG A 34 4.17 3.54 -2.91
N TRP A 35 4.60 2.54 -2.15
CA TRP A 35 4.00 2.15 -0.89
C TRP A 35 4.58 2.93 0.29
N ILE A 36 3.72 3.48 1.13
CA ILE A 36 4.11 4.45 2.15
C ILE A 36 3.70 3.92 3.53
N GLY A 37 4.65 3.92 4.47
CA GLY A 37 4.36 3.74 5.90
C GLY A 37 4.05 5.08 6.57
N VAL A 38 3.32 5.05 7.68
CA VAL A 38 3.01 6.24 8.49
C VAL A 38 3.97 6.35 9.66
N ARG A 39 4.62 7.51 9.79
CA ARG A 39 5.44 7.92 10.96
C ARG A 39 6.61 7.00 11.33
N GLY A 40 6.98 6.05 10.48
CA GLY A 40 8.11 5.16 10.70
C GLY A 40 8.51 4.42 9.41
N PRO A 41 9.66 3.74 9.41
CA PRO A 41 10.08 2.92 8.28
C PRO A 41 9.13 1.74 8.14
N ARG A 42 8.70 1.47 6.92
CA ARG A 42 7.76 0.38 6.62
C ARG A 42 8.38 -0.99 6.84
N GLU A 43 9.71 -1.06 6.73
CA GLU A 43 10.54 -2.25 6.94
C GLU A 43 10.46 -2.80 8.37
N ASP A 44 10.01 -2.00 9.36
CA ASP A 44 9.83 -2.46 10.74
C ASP A 44 8.63 -3.41 10.92
N PHE A 45 7.65 -3.37 10.01
CA PHE A 45 6.42 -4.16 10.13
C PHE A 45 6.09 -4.99 8.89
N ILE A 46 6.91 -4.97 7.85
CA ILE A 46 6.67 -5.77 6.64
C ILE A 46 7.75 -6.82 6.41
N ALA A 47 7.35 -7.93 5.81
CA ALA A 47 8.27 -8.88 5.19
C ALA A 47 7.73 -9.30 3.82
N VAL A 48 8.54 -9.10 2.78
CA VAL A 48 8.20 -9.50 1.41
C VAL A 48 8.62 -10.96 1.20
N ASN A 49 7.71 -11.78 0.66
CA ASN A 49 8.02 -13.17 0.35
C ASN A 49 8.53 -13.29 -1.10
N PRO A 50 9.70 -13.91 -1.35
CA PRO A 50 10.20 -14.13 -2.71
C PRO A 50 9.26 -14.93 -3.63
N LYS A 51 8.35 -15.72 -3.05
CA LYS A 51 7.32 -16.48 -3.79
C LYS A 51 6.02 -15.68 -4.01
N GLY A 52 5.99 -14.40 -3.61
CA GLY A 52 4.83 -13.53 -3.66
C GLY A 52 4.10 -13.40 -2.33
N GLY A 53 3.42 -12.27 -2.16
CA GLY A 53 2.72 -11.89 -0.93
C GLY A 53 3.55 -11.01 0.00
N LEU A 54 2.83 -10.23 0.80
CA LEU A 54 3.39 -9.34 1.82
C LEU A 54 2.86 -9.77 3.19
N GLN A 55 3.76 -10.04 4.12
CA GLN A 55 3.39 -10.24 5.52
C GLN A 55 3.43 -8.90 6.25
N ILE A 56 2.39 -8.61 7.03
CA ILE A 56 2.33 -7.47 7.94
C ILE A 56 2.41 -8.01 9.38
N ILE A 57 3.37 -7.50 10.14
CA ILE A 57 3.57 -7.78 11.57
C ILE A 57 2.90 -6.64 12.34
N PRO A 58 1.75 -6.88 12.99
CA PRO A 58 0.97 -5.81 13.59
C PRO A 58 1.64 -5.27 14.87
N PHE A 59 1.72 -3.95 14.97
CA PHE A 59 1.99 -3.24 16.22
C PHE A 59 0.72 -3.22 17.09
N ALA A 60 0.91 -3.06 18.39
CA ALA A 60 -0.18 -2.78 19.33
C ALA A 60 -0.64 -1.31 19.25
N VAL A 61 -0.90 -0.82 18.04
CA VAL A 61 -1.27 0.57 17.73
C VAL A 61 -2.35 0.57 16.67
N ASN A 62 -3.37 1.41 16.84
CA ASN A 62 -4.43 1.58 15.84
C ASN A 62 -4.24 2.85 14.99
N ILE A 63 -4.95 2.93 13.86
CA ILE A 63 -4.81 4.03 12.87
C ILE A 63 -5.20 5.43 13.36
N LYS A 64 -5.80 5.56 14.55
CA LYS A 64 -6.18 6.86 15.15
C LYS A 64 -5.10 7.42 16.07
N GLU A 65 -4.03 6.67 16.30
CA GLU A 65 -2.93 7.10 17.15
C GLU A 65 -1.85 7.82 16.33
N MET A 66 -1.28 8.88 16.90
CA MET A 66 -0.17 9.63 16.30
C MET A 66 1.17 8.91 16.50
N LYS A 67 1.25 7.65 16.07
CA LYS A 67 2.39 6.74 16.22
C LYS A 67 2.64 5.97 14.92
N PRO A 68 3.78 5.28 14.76
CA PRO A 68 3.94 4.28 13.70
C PRO A 68 2.83 3.24 13.77
N THR A 69 2.24 2.93 12.61
CA THR A 69 1.18 1.90 12.48
C THR A 69 1.63 0.87 11.45
N SER A 70 1.17 -0.37 11.60
CA SER A 70 1.43 -1.45 10.64
C SER A 70 0.53 -1.33 9.42
N THR A 71 0.63 -0.21 8.71
CA THR A 71 -0.20 0.13 7.55
C THR A 71 0.64 0.53 6.36
N LEU A 72 0.25 0.03 5.19
CA LEU A 72 0.89 0.35 3.93
C LEU A 72 -0.10 1.07 3.01
N PHE A 73 0.20 2.32 2.69
CA PHE A 73 -0.69 3.16 1.90
C PHE A 73 -0.17 3.42 0.49
N TYR A 74 -1.13 3.63 -0.42
CA TYR A 74 -0.91 4.17 -1.74
C TYR A 74 -1.72 5.44 -1.91
N ARG A 75 -1.17 6.46 -2.59
CA ARG A 75 -1.86 7.75 -2.77
C ARG A 75 -3.02 7.60 -3.75
N GLN A 76 -4.22 8.01 -3.33
CA GLN A 76 -5.36 8.12 -4.23
C GLN A 76 -5.11 9.23 -5.26
N GLN A 77 -5.14 8.90 -6.55
CA GLN A 77 -4.91 9.85 -7.66
C GLN A 77 -6.19 10.19 -8.45
N HIS A 78 -7.26 9.40 -8.30
CA HIS A 78 -8.52 9.57 -9.03
C HIS A 78 -9.70 9.70 -8.09
N LYS A 79 -10.70 10.48 -8.49
CA LYS A 79 -11.98 10.61 -7.75
C LYS A 79 -12.81 9.32 -7.80
N LYS A 80 -12.74 8.58 -8.92
CA LYS A 80 -13.40 7.29 -9.11
C LYS A 80 -12.31 6.25 -9.28
N PHE A 81 -12.26 5.29 -8.38
CA PHE A 81 -11.28 4.21 -8.39
C PHE A 81 -11.86 2.96 -7.75
N THR A 82 -11.21 1.83 -7.99
CA THR A 82 -11.47 0.56 -7.32
C THR A 82 -10.17 0.08 -6.71
N ALA A 83 -10.22 -0.36 -5.45
CA ALA A 83 -9.10 -0.98 -4.77
C ALA A 83 -9.55 -2.32 -4.18
N THR A 84 -8.77 -3.37 -4.43
CA THR A 84 -9.03 -4.71 -3.90
C THR A 84 -7.74 -5.30 -3.39
N THR A 85 -7.85 -6.17 -2.39
CA THR A 85 -6.72 -6.92 -1.85
C THR A 85 -7.23 -8.27 -1.36
N THR A 86 -6.34 -9.26 -1.34
CA THR A 86 -6.61 -10.56 -0.74
C THR A 86 -5.78 -10.67 0.53
N VAL A 87 -6.45 -10.97 1.65
CA VAL A 87 -5.80 -11.11 2.95
C VAL A 87 -6.04 -12.53 3.45
N ASN A 88 -4.96 -13.19 3.88
CA ASN A 88 -5.04 -14.40 4.67
C ASN A 88 -4.79 -14.03 6.14
N PHE A 89 -5.85 -13.97 6.94
CA PHE A 89 -5.80 -13.53 8.33
C PHE A 89 -6.70 -14.40 9.20
N HIS A 90 -6.13 -14.88 10.32
CA HIS A 90 -6.83 -15.69 11.32
C HIS A 90 -6.75 -14.94 12.66
N PRO A 91 -7.79 -14.18 13.05
CA PRO A 91 -7.78 -13.42 14.29
C PRO A 91 -7.73 -14.35 15.50
N LYS A 92 -6.95 -13.99 16.51
CA LYS A 92 -6.92 -14.72 17.79
C LYS A 92 -8.02 -14.30 18.74
N ASN A 93 -8.58 -13.10 18.57
CA ASN A 93 -9.66 -12.53 19.36
C ASN A 93 -10.36 -11.38 18.59
N GLU A 94 -11.47 -10.88 19.12
CA GLU A 94 -12.28 -9.84 18.45
C GLU A 94 -11.62 -8.47 18.30
N LYS A 95 -10.47 -8.24 18.95
CA LYS A 95 -9.76 -6.95 18.90
C LYS A 95 -8.74 -6.88 17.77
N GLU A 96 -8.45 -8.01 17.11
CA GLU A 96 -7.52 -8.03 15.97
C GLU A 96 -8.28 -7.77 14.66
N LEU A 97 -7.88 -6.72 13.95
CA LEU A 97 -8.51 -6.26 12.71
C LEU A 97 -7.46 -6.13 11.61
N VAL A 98 -7.77 -6.64 10.42
CA VAL A 98 -6.97 -6.47 9.21
C VAL A 98 -7.92 -6.16 8.06
N GLY A 99 -7.54 -5.22 7.20
CA GLY A 99 -8.36 -4.89 6.04
C GLY A 99 -7.81 -3.72 5.23
N LEU A 100 -8.68 -3.19 4.38
CA LEU A 100 -8.43 -1.99 3.58
C LEU A 100 -9.14 -0.80 4.22
N THR A 101 -8.52 0.37 4.19
CA THR A 101 -9.14 1.61 4.66
C THR A 101 -8.75 2.81 3.80
N CYS A 102 -9.64 3.80 3.71
CA CYS A 102 -9.32 5.11 3.19
C CYS A 102 -8.84 5.98 4.37
N TYR A 103 -7.60 6.45 4.29
CA TYR A 103 -6.95 7.19 5.36
C TYR A 103 -6.55 8.59 4.90
N GLN A 104 -6.98 9.61 5.65
CA GLN A 104 -6.59 11.01 5.44
C GLN A 104 -5.70 11.50 6.59
N SER A 105 -6.13 11.29 7.84
CA SER A 105 -5.36 11.62 9.03
C SER A 105 -5.84 10.81 10.23
N GLU A 106 -5.11 10.89 11.35
CA GLU A 106 -5.48 10.26 12.62
C GLU A 106 -6.75 10.87 13.23
N LYS A 107 -7.11 12.08 12.77
CA LYS A 107 -8.33 12.81 13.14
C LYS A 107 -9.35 12.69 12.01
N LEU A 108 -10.61 12.55 12.39
CA LEU A 108 -11.75 12.71 11.48
C LEU A 108 -11.95 14.18 11.13
#